data_AF-A0A9X0ADJ1-F1
#
_entry.id   AF-A0A9X0ADJ1-F1
#
_cell.length_a   1.000
_cell.length_b   1.000
_cell.length_c   1.000
_cell.angle_alpha   90.00
_cell.angle_beta   90.00
_cell.angle_gamma   90.00
#
_symmetry.space_group_name_H-M   'P 1'
#
loop_
_entity.id
_entity.type
_entity.pdbx_description
1 polymer ?
#
loop_
_entity_poly.entity_id
_entity_poly.type
_entity_poly.pdbx_seq_one_letter_code
_entity_poly.pdbx_strand_id
1 'polypeptide(L)'
;MFAPGVPALMEEFHSTNFELAGLVVSVAVLTNGGGTITDLIRQEKRGLAMSAFSMGPIIGPIIGSVGGGLLAEAKGWRCIFWILTMISGLFTILSFIFMRETYAVTILQRKTNRLRKQTGNLALVSKLDLELSPQDFFRRGIVRPAKLIIHSPIVLSTAIYVGVVYGYLYLLFTTFAVVFEESYEFSAGLVVLTYLGLGVGSMVGLAVAGYLSDRTMKSSTARANAAAAEAGQESSGMKPEYRLPLLVPGSFLIPMGLLLYGWTVEYKVHWIVPTLSTTLIGVGNMFVFICISLYLIDSFTIYSASALAANTIFRSVMGGVLPLAGQPIY
;
A
#
# COMPACT_ATOMS: atom_id res chain seq x y z
N MET A 1 -11.54 7.32 -1.61
CA MET A 1 -11.95 8.49 -0.80
C MET A 1 -12.47 9.50 -1.80
N PHE A 2 -13.78 9.67 -1.89
CA PHE A 2 -14.37 10.64 -2.82
C PHE A 2 -13.82 12.01 -2.47
N ALA A 3 -13.19 12.68 -3.43
CA ALA A 3 -12.71 14.04 -3.20
C ALA A 3 -13.93 14.91 -2.83
N PRO A 4 -13.88 15.71 -1.76
CA PRO A 4 -15.03 16.50 -1.29
C PRO A 4 -15.59 17.49 -2.34
N GLY A 5 -14.91 17.69 -3.47
CA GLY A 5 -15.38 18.50 -4.60
C GLY A 5 -16.18 17.77 -5.69
N VAL A 6 -16.31 16.45 -5.66
CA VAL A 6 -17.05 15.69 -6.70
C VAL A 6 -18.54 16.08 -6.78
N PRO A 7 -19.28 16.28 -5.66
CA PRO A 7 -20.68 16.70 -5.71
C PRO A 7 -20.85 18.09 -6.36
N ALA A 8 -20.01 19.06 -5.98
CA ALA A 8 -20.03 20.41 -6.54
C ALA A 8 -19.70 20.42 -8.05
N LEU A 9 -18.83 19.52 -8.49
CA LEU A 9 -18.46 19.35 -9.90
C LEU A 9 -19.62 18.74 -10.70
N MET A 10 -20.37 17.80 -10.14
CA MET A 10 -21.57 17.25 -10.80
C MET A 10 -22.69 18.28 -10.95
N GLU A 11 -22.86 19.13 -9.93
CA GLU A 11 -23.87 20.20 -9.93
C GLU A 11 -23.55 21.27 -10.98
N GLU A 12 -22.28 21.64 -11.14
CA GLU A 12 -21.85 22.66 -12.10
C GLU A 12 -21.81 22.19 -13.56
N PHE A 13 -21.56 20.90 -13.81
CA PHE A 13 -21.59 20.35 -15.17
C PHE A 13 -22.97 19.83 -15.61
N HIS A 14 -24.03 20.06 -14.81
CA HIS A 14 -25.38 19.55 -15.05
C HIS A 14 -25.40 18.05 -15.38
N SER A 15 -24.52 17.26 -14.76
CA SER A 15 -24.34 15.84 -15.06
C SER A 15 -24.84 15.00 -13.90
N THR A 16 -25.84 14.16 -14.15
CA THR A 16 -26.40 13.19 -13.19
C THR A 16 -25.74 11.81 -13.27
N ASN A 17 -24.66 11.69 -14.06
CA ASN A 17 -24.10 10.39 -14.43
C ASN A 17 -23.14 9.87 -13.34
N PHE A 18 -23.66 9.00 -12.46
CA PHE A 18 -22.91 8.38 -11.36
C PHE A 18 -21.64 7.63 -11.82
N GLU A 19 -21.56 7.18 -13.07
CA GLU A 19 -20.37 6.51 -13.61
C GLU A 19 -19.18 7.48 -13.78
N LEU A 20 -19.44 8.74 -14.10
CA LEU A 20 -18.41 9.79 -14.19
C LEU A 20 -17.91 10.21 -12.80
N ALA A 21 -18.80 10.23 -11.79
CA ALA A 21 -18.42 10.46 -10.39
C ALA A 21 -17.65 9.27 -9.78
N GLY A 22 -17.90 8.07 -10.28
CA GLY A 22 -17.22 6.84 -9.89
C GLY A 22 -15.89 6.60 -10.60
N LEU A 23 -15.40 7.52 -11.45
CA LEU A 23 -14.17 7.32 -12.20
C LEU A 23 -12.97 7.16 -11.25
N VAL A 24 -12.58 5.91 -11.04
CA VAL A 24 -11.51 5.46 -10.17
C VAL A 24 -10.19 6.06 -10.64
N VAL A 25 -9.70 7.07 -9.94
CA VAL A 25 -8.32 7.56 -10.13
C VAL A 25 -7.33 6.52 -9.58
N SER A 26 -6.86 5.68 -10.50
CA SER A 26 -5.54 5.03 -10.59
C SER A 26 -5.00 4.22 -9.41
N VAL A 27 -5.47 2.97 -9.29
CA VAL A 27 -4.74 1.88 -8.59
C VAL A 27 -3.45 1.47 -9.33
N ALA A 28 -3.37 1.77 -10.64
CA ALA A 28 -2.28 1.32 -11.51
C ALA A 28 -0.88 1.85 -11.13
N VAL A 29 -0.77 3.10 -10.66
CA VAL A 29 0.53 3.71 -10.32
C VAL A 29 1.12 3.06 -9.06
N LEU A 30 0.28 2.80 -8.06
CA LEU A 30 0.69 2.17 -6.80
C LEU A 30 1.16 0.72 -7.03
N THR A 31 0.44 -0.03 -7.87
CA THR A 31 0.81 -1.42 -8.18
C THR A 31 2.04 -1.53 -9.06
N ASN A 32 2.18 -0.65 -10.06
CA ASN A 32 3.31 -0.69 -10.98
C ASN A 32 4.60 -0.22 -10.30
N GLY A 33 4.54 0.79 -9.41
CA GLY A 33 5.72 1.26 -8.69
C GLY A 33 6.35 0.17 -7.80
N GLY A 34 5.53 -0.59 -7.07
CA GLY A 34 6.00 -1.73 -6.28
C GLY A 34 6.67 -2.81 -7.14
N GLY A 35 6.09 -3.16 -8.29
CA GLY A 35 6.66 -4.13 -9.24
C GLY A 35 8.01 -3.70 -9.80
N THR A 36 8.14 -2.44 -10.19
CA THR A 36 9.41 -1.88 -10.70
C THR A 36 10.52 -1.93 -9.64
N ILE A 37 10.19 -1.68 -8.36
CA ILE A 37 11.16 -1.77 -7.25
C ILE A 37 11.61 -3.21 -7.03
N THR A 38 10.70 -4.19 -7.12
CA THR A 38 11.08 -5.60 -7.01
C THR A 38 11.98 -6.05 -8.14
N ASP A 39 11.81 -5.50 -9.34
CA ASP A 39 12.61 -5.85 -10.51
C ASP A 39 14.02 -5.22 -10.46
N LEU A 40 14.15 -4.01 -9.91
CA LEU A 40 15.41 -3.25 -9.89
C LEU A 40 16.27 -3.48 -8.64
N ILE A 41 15.65 -3.73 -7.48
CA ILE A 41 16.35 -3.77 -6.19
C ILE A 41 16.53 -5.20 -5.69
N ARG A 42 17.77 -5.53 -5.31
CA ARG A 42 18.11 -6.82 -4.68
C ARG A 42 17.37 -6.98 -3.36
N GLN A 43 16.94 -8.21 -3.07
CA GLN A 43 16.07 -8.56 -1.93
C GLN A 43 16.53 -7.97 -0.59
N GLU A 44 17.84 -7.92 -0.35
CA GLU A 44 18.50 -7.40 0.87
C GLU A 44 18.30 -5.90 1.16
N LYS A 45 17.88 -5.11 0.15
CA LYS A 45 17.66 -3.67 0.24
C LYS A 45 16.23 -3.27 -0.18
N ARG A 46 15.35 -4.25 -0.43
CA ARG A 46 13.98 -4.00 -0.90
C ARG A 46 13.12 -3.32 0.16
N GLY A 47 13.32 -3.60 1.45
CA GLY A 47 12.53 -3.02 2.53
C GLY A 47 12.63 -1.50 2.54
N LEU A 48 13.87 -0.98 2.59
CA LEU A 48 14.11 0.47 2.54
C LEU A 48 13.55 1.13 1.27
N ALA A 49 13.74 0.51 0.10
CA ALA A 49 13.26 1.07 -1.18
C ALA A 49 11.72 1.10 -1.25
N MET A 50 11.05 0.04 -0.79
CA MET A 50 9.58 -0.03 -0.70
C MET A 50 9.03 0.97 0.31
N SER A 51 9.68 1.15 1.46
CA SER A 51 9.32 2.18 2.43
C SER A 51 9.50 3.58 1.85
N ALA A 52 10.60 3.85 1.14
CA ALA A 52 10.80 5.15 0.49
C ALA A 52 9.71 5.47 -0.54
N PHE A 53 9.32 4.47 -1.35
CA PHE A 53 8.21 4.61 -2.30
C PHE A 53 6.87 4.82 -1.60
N SER A 54 6.61 4.07 -0.54
CA SER A 54 5.34 4.11 0.20
C SER A 54 5.16 5.41 1.01
N MET A 55 6.22 6.19 1.24
CA MET A 55 6.11 7.53 1.85
C MET A 55 5.30 8.47 0.97
N GLY A 56 5.44 8.42 -0.36
CA GLY A 56 4.74 9.33 -1.27
C GLY A 56 3.21 9.25 -1.12
N PRO A 57 2.60 8.05 -1.24
CA PRO A 57 1.17 7.85 -1.04
C PRO A 57 0.64 8.19 0.37
N ILE A 58 1.50 8.18 1.39
CA ILE A 58 1.11 8.53 2.78
C ILE A 58 1.19 10.03 3.02
N ILE A 59 2.26 10.66 2.53
CA ILE A 59 2.49 12.11 2.64
C ILE A 59 1.50 12.88 1.75
N GLY A 60 1.16 12.32 0.58
CA GLY A 60 0.27 12.95 -0.40
C GLY A 60 -1.06 13.41 0.18
N PRO A 61 -1.85 12.54 0.86
CA PRO A 61 -3.08 12.94 1.54
C PRO A 61 -2.86 13.96 2.66
N ILE A 62 -1.76 13.88 3.41
CA ILE A 62 -1.46 14.81 4.51
C ILE A 62 -1.23 16.23 3.99
N ILE A 63 -0.28 16.38 3.07
CA ILE A 63 0.07 17.67 2.47
C ILE A 63 -1.08 18.15 1.58
N GLY A 64 -1.70 17.25 0.84
CA GLY A 64 -2.82 17.54 -0.05
C GLY A 64 -4.06 18.03 0.69
N SER A 65 -4.37 17.50 1.88
CA SER A 65 -5.52 17.97 2.66
C SER A 65 -5.27 19.36 3.25
N VAL A 66 -4.08 19.59 3.83
CA VAL A 66 -3.73 20.89 4.43
C VAL A 66 -3.58 21.97 3.35
N GLY A 67 -2.77 21.69 2.31
CA GLY A 67 -2.52 22.62 1.23
C GLY A 67 -3.74 22.82 0.32
N GLY A 68 -4.51 21.76 0.08
CA GLY A 68 -5.73 21.81 -0.74
C GLY A 68 -6.84 22.62 -0.07
N GLY A 69 -7.04 22.47 1.25
CA GLY A 69 -8.02 23.26 2.00
C GLY A 69 -7.71 24.76 1.95
N LEU A 70 -6.48 25.14 2.30
CA LEU A 70 -6.02 26.54 2.28
C LEU A 70 -6.08 27.15 0.87
N LEU A 71 -5.72 26.38 -0.16
CA LEU A 71 -5.74 26.85 -1.53
C LEU A 71 -7.16 26.96 -2.09
N ALA A 72 -8.07 26.04 -1.73
CA ALA A 72 -9.48 26.12 -2.08
C ALA A 72 -10.13 27.37 -1.50
N GLU A 73 -9.84 27.69 -0.25
CA GLU A 73 -10.38 28.87 0.44
C GLU A 73 -9.83 30.17 -0.16
N ALA A 74 -8.53 30.22 -0.47
CA ALA A 74 -7.88 31.44 -0.96
C ALA A 74 -8.13 31.73 -2.46
N LYS A 75 -8.16 30.71 -3.32
CA LYS A 75 -8.21 30.88 -4.80
C LYS A 75 -9.30 30.06 -5.49
N GLY A 76 -10.13 29.36 -4.74
CA GLY A 76 -11.17 28.47 -5.28
C GLY A 76 -10.65 27.08 -5.62
N TRP A 77 -11.55 26.09 -5.56
CA TRP A 77 -11.24 24.67 -5.73
C TRP A 77 -10.67 24.32 -7.12
N ARG A 78 -11.01 25.08 -8.16
CA ARG A 78 -10.52 24.88 -9.54
C ARG A 78 -9.00 25.00 -9.66
N CYS A 79 -8.37 25.87 -8.86
CA CYS A 79 -6.92 26.05 -8.87
C CYS A 79 -6.17 24.77 -8.47
N ILE A 80 -6.79 23.92 -7.62
CA ILE A 80 -6.21 22.64 -7.21
C ILE A 80 -6.04 21.74 -8.43
N PHE A 81 -7.06 21.63 -9.29
CA PHE A 81 -7.01 20.79 -10.49
C PHE A 81 -5.96 21.26 -11.49
N TRP A 82 -5.82 22.58 -11.70
CA TRP A 82 -4.77 23.12 -12.56
C TRP A 82 -3.36 22.83 -12.04
N ILE A 83 -3.12 23.01 -10.74
CA ILE A 83 -1.82 22.71 -10.14
C ILE A 83 -1.50 21.21 -10.22
N LEU A 84 -2.46 20.33 -9.91
CA LEU A 84 -2.28 18.88 -10.05
C LEU A 84 -1.99 18.48 -11.51
N THR A 85 -2.64 19.12 -12.48
CA THR A 85 -2.43 18.86 -13.91
C THR A 85 -1.03 19.28 -14.35
N MET A 86 -0.56 20.47 -13.95
CA MET A 86 0.79 20.94 -14.29
C MET A 86 1.88 20.04 -13.72
N ILE A 87 1.76 19.67 -12.43
CA ILE A 87 2.74 18.82 -11.75
C ILE A 87 2.73 17.41 -12.37
N SER A 88 1.55 16.80 -12.52
CA SER A 88 1.43 15.45 -13.10
C SER A 88 1.89 15.42 -14.56
N GLY A 89 1.57 16.46 -15.34
CA GLY A 89 2.02 16.61 -16.72
C GLY A 89 3.54 16.70 -16.82
N LEU A 90 4.17 17.51 -15.96
CA LEU A 90 5.63 17.62 -15.90
C LEU A 90 6.29 16.27 -15.59
N PHE A 91 5.85 15.56 -14.55
CA PHE A 91 6.40 14.24 -14.21
C PHE A 91 6.13 13.19 -15.29
N THR A 92 5.00 13.26 -15.99
CA THR A 92 4.69 12.39 -17.11
C THR A 92 5.68 12.63 -18.27
N ILE A 93 5.91 13.89 -18.63
CA ILE A 93 6.88 14.26 -19.68
C ILE A 93 8.29 13.79 -19.31
N LEU A 94 8.72 14.05 -18.07
CA LEU A 94 10.01 13.57 -17.57
C LEU A 94 10.12 12.04 -17.63
N SER A 95 9.05 11.32 -17.27
CA SER A 95 9.01 9.86 -17.36
C SER A 95 9.15 9.38 -18.80
N PHE A 96 8.50 10.03 -19.77
CA PHE A 96 8.66 9.68 -21.19
C PHE A 96 10.08 9.92 -21.72
N ILE A 97 10.78 10.95 -21.25
CA ILE A 97 12.13 11.29 -21.72
C ILE A 97 13.20 10.42 -21.06
N PHE A 98 13.11 10.23 -19.74
CA PHE A 98 14.19 9.63 -18.94
C PHE A 98 13.97 8.16 -18.62
N MET A 99 12.73 7.69 -18.53
CA MET A 99 12.45 6.33 -18.09
C MET A 99 12.67 5.34 -19.24
N ARG A 100 13.66 4.47 -19.08
CA ARG A 100 13.92 3.37 -20.01
C ARG A 100 13.15 2.13 -19.56
N GLU A 101 12.82 1.28 -20.52
CA GLU A 101 12.23 -0.03 -20.26
C GLU A 101 13.10 -0.81 -19.27
N THR A 102 12.50 -1.25 -18.16
CA THR A 102 13.17 -1.96 -17.06
C THR A 102 12.65 -3.39 -16.89
N TYR A 103 11.55 -3.75 -17.56
CA TYR A 103 10.94 -5.06 -17.40
C TYR A 103 11.79 -6.16 -18.08
N ALA A 104 12.31 -7.08 -17.27
CA ALA A 104 13.25 -8.11 -17.71
C ALA A 104 12.69 -9.00 -18.83
N VAL A 105 11.40 -9.33 -18.79
CA VAL A 105 10.75 -10.16 -19.82
C VAL A 105 10.80 -9.47 -21.18
N THR A 106 10.41 -8.19 -21.26
CA THR A 106 10.43 -7.41 -22.50
C THR A 106 11.87 -7.24 -23.03
N ILE A 107 12.83 -6.97 -22.15
CA ILE A 107 14.24 -6.79 -22.53
C ILE A 107 14.81 -8.10 -23.08
N LEU A 108 14.59 -9.22 -22.40
CA LEU A 108 15.06 -10.54 -22.85
C LEU A 108 14.38 -10.93 -24.17
N GLN A 109 13.09 -10.65 -24.34
CA GLN A 109 12.38 -10.96 -25.58
C GLN A 109 12.89 -10.12 -26.76
N ARG A 110 13.18 -8.83 -26.55
CA ARG A 110 13.86 -7.98 -27.55
C ARG A 110 15.25 -8.54 -27.91
N LYS A 111 16.02 -9.00 -26.92
CA LYS A 111 17.34 -9.62 -27.14
C LYS A 111 17.23 -10.94 -27.92
N THR A 112 16.30 -11.81 -27.56
CA THR A 112 16.02 -13.06 -28.26
C THR A 112 15.61 -12.79 -29.70
N ASN A 113 14.71 -11.84 -29.95
CA ASN A 113 14.31 -11.46 -31.30
C ASN A 113 15.47 -10.90 -32.13
N ARG A 114 16.38 -10.13 -31.52
CA ARG A 114 17.61 -9.67 -32.18
C ARG A 114 18.53 -10.83 -32.53
N LEU A 115 18.72 -11.79 -31.62
CA LEU A 115 19.57 -12.97 -31.84
C LEU A 115 18.99 -13.90 -32.89
N ARG A 116 17.66 -14.12 -32.92
CA ARG A 116 16.96 -14.85 -33.99
C ARG A 116 17.27 -14.26 -35.37
N LYS A 117 17.22 -12.92 -35.49
CA LYS A 117 17.54 -12.21 -36.74
C LYS A 117 19.02 -12.32 -37.14
N GLN A 118 19.94 -12.33 -36.17
CA GLN A 118 21.39 -12.39 -36.44
C GLN A 118 21.90 -13.80 -36.75
N THR A 119 21.34 -14.82 -36.12
CA THR A 119 21.81 -16.22 -36.25
C THR A 119 20.97 -17.06 -37.22
N GLY A 120 19.80 -16.56 -37.63
CA GLY A 120 18.83 -17.34 -38.42
C GLY A 120 18.17 -18.49 -37.65
N ASN A 121 18.52 -18.69 -36.38
CA ASN A 121 17.99 -19.78 -35.55
C ASN A 121 16.69 -19.34 -34.86
N LEU A 122 15.56 -19.81 -35.39
CA LEU A 122 14.22 -19.54 -34.84
C LEU A 122 13.94 -20.29 -33.52
N ALA A 123 14.73 -21.32 -33.18
CA ALA A 123 14.56 -22.11 -31.96
C ALA A 123 15.06 -21.40 -30.68
N LEU A 124 15.65 -20.21 -30.78
CA LEU A 124 16.05 -19.43 -29.61
C LEU A 124 14.81 -18.92 -28.88
N VAL A 125 14.58 -19.34 -27.64
CA VAL A 125 13.45 -18.88 -26.80
C VAL A 125 13.98 -18.04 -25.63
N SER A 126 13.22 -17.01 -25.21
CA SER A 126 13.57 -16.25 -24.02
C SER A 126 13.39 -17.13 -22.78
N LYS A 127 14.33 -17.09 -21.83
CA LYS A 127 14.23 -17.84 -20.56
C LYS A 127 12.98 -17.47 -19.75
N LEU A 128 12.42 -16.29 -19.99
CA LEU A 128 11.22 -15.77 -19.35
C LEU A 128 10.04 -15.67 -20.33
N ASP A 129 10.13 -16.28 -21.51
CA ASP A 129 8.98 -16.30 -22.43
C ASP A 129 7.87 -17.13 -21.79
N LEU A 130 6.70 -16.50 -21.62
CA LEU A 130 5.57 -17.18 -21.02
C LEU A 130 4.74 -17.96 -22.05
N GLU A 131 4.99 -17.80 -23.36
CA GLU A 131 4.21 -18.43 -24.45
C GLU A 131 2.68 -18.27 -24.31
N LEU A 132 2.22 -17.22 -23.62
CA LEU A 132 0.80 -17.00 -23.37
C LEU A 132 0.19 -16.05 -24.40
N SER A 133 -0.98 -16.42 -24.90
CA SER A 133 -1.89 -15.51 -25.60
C SER A 133 -2.27 -14.32 -24.69
N PRO A 134 -2.51 -13.11 -25.22
CA PRO A 134 -3.00 -11.98 -24.43
C PRO A 134 -4.27 -12.29 -23.61
N GLN A 135 -5.16 -13.13 -24.16
CA GLN A 135 -6.37 -13.58 -23.45
C GLN A 135 -6.02 -14.50 -22.29
N ASP A 136 -5.06 -15.41 -22.46
CA ASP A 136 -4.60 -16.28 -21.39
C ASP A 136 -3.85 -15.49 -20.33
N PHE A 137 -3.08 -14.48 -20.70
CA PHE A 137 -2.42 -13.58 -19.77
C PHE A 137 -3.44 -12.85 -18.88
N PHE A 138 -4.48 -12.27 -19.48
CA PHE A 138 -5.55 -11.59 -18.75
C PHE A 138 -6.33 -12.54 -17.85
N ARG A 139 -6.79 -13.69 -18.39
CA ARG A 139 -7.51 -14.71 -17.62
C ARG A 139 -6.67 -15.21 -16.45
N ARG A 140 -5.38 -15.42 -16.67
CA ARG A 140 -4.44 -15.88 -15.65
C ARG A 140 -4.13 -14.79 -14.61
N GLY A 141 -4.18 -13.51 -14.99
CA GLY A 141 -4.09 -12.37 -14.08
C GLY A 141 -5.23 -12.28 -13.07
N ILE A 142 -6.45 -12.68 -13.44
CA ILE A 142 -7.63 -12.68 -12.55
C ILE A 142 -7.78 -14.01 -11.80
N VAL A 143 -7.66 -15.13 -12.52
CA VAL A 143 -7.91 -16.47 -11.96
C VAL A 143 -6.83 -16.87 -10.95
N ARG A 144 -5.56 -16.45 -11.12
CA ARG A 144 -4.48 -16.83 -10.20
C ARG A 144 -4.64 -16.22 -8.81
N PRO A 145 -4.83 -14.90 -8.63
CA PRO A 145 -5.10 -14.33 -7.31
C PRO A 145 -6.29 -15.01 -6.62
N ALA A 146 -7.40 -15.24 -7.34
CA ALA A 146 -8.57 -15.92 -6.79
C ALA A 146 -8.24 -17.36 -6.32
N LYS A 147 -7.48 -18.13 -7.11
CA LYS A 147 -7.01 -19.46 -6.71
C LYS A 147 -6.06 -19.41 -5.51
N LEU A 148 -5.18 -18.40 -5.43
CA LEU A 148 -4.28 -18.24 -4.29
C LEU A 148 -5.05 -17.95 -2.99
N ILE A 149 -6.10 -17.13 -3.03
CA ILE A 149 -6.95 -16.87 -1.86
C ILE A 149 -7.65 -18.16 -1.39
N ILE A 150 -8.18 -18.96 -2.33
CA ILE A 150 -8.98 -20.15 -1.99
C ILE A 150 -8.09 -21.34 -1.57
N HIS A 151 -6.98 -21.57 -2.27
CA HIS A 151 -6.17 -22.77 -2.10
C HIS A 151 -4.93 -22.58 -1.24
N SER A 152 -4.45 -21.35 -1.03
CA SER A 152 -3.30 -21.10 -0.15
C SER A 152 -3.76 -20.60 1.22
N PRO A 153 -3.73 -21.44 2.27
CA PRO A 153 -4.17 -21.03 3.60
C PRO A 153 -3.32 -19.88 4.14
N ILE A 154 -2.04 -19.82 3.79
CA ILE A 154 -1.13 -18.73 4.20
C ILE A 154 -1.58 -17.38 3.62
N VAL A 155 -1.91 -17.34 2.33
CA VAL A 155 -2.41 -16.12 1.68
C VAL A 155 -3.76 -15.72 2.26
N LEU A 156 -4.64 -16.68 2.51
CA LEU A 156 -5.95 -16.40 3.12
C LEU A 156 -5.82 -15.83 4.54
N SER A 157 -5.03 -16.47 5.41
CA SER A 157 -4.84 -16.01 6.80
C SER A 157 -4.21 -14.62 6.86
N THR A 158 -3.18 -14.37 6.04
CA THR A 158 -2.54 -13.05 5.97
C THR A 158 -3.48 -11.99 5.38
N ALA A 159 -4.29 -12.35 4.38
CA ALA A 159 -5.29 -11.47 3.78
C ALA A 159 -6.43 -11.11 4.73
N ILE A 160 -6.94 -12.08 5.49
CA ILE A 160 -7.94 -11.83 6.54
C ILE A 160 -7.38 -10.86 7.57
N TYR A 161 -6.17 -11.13 8.07
CA TYR A 161 -5.56 -10.29 9.10
C TYR A 161 -5.35 -8.85 8.61
N VAL A 162 -4.77 -8.66 7.41
CA VAL A 162 -4.61 -7.33 6.81
C VAL A 162 -5.97 -6.68 6.56
N GLY A 163 -6.96 -7.45 6.11
CA GLY A 163 -8.32 -6.98 5.87
C GLY A 163 -8.99 -6.45 7.14
N VAL A 164 -8.84 -7.14 8.27
CA VAL A 164 -9.37 -6.71 9.58
C VAL A 164 -8.68 -5.43 10.05
N VAL A 165 -7.35 -5.39 10.01
CA VAL A 165 -6.58 -4.20 10.40
C VAL A 165 -6.95 -2.99 9.54
N TYR A 166 -7.12 -3.20 8.24
CA TYR A 166 -7.53 -2.14 7.31
C TYR A 166 -9.00 -1.75 7.48
N GLY A 167 -9.87 -2.69 7.85
CA GLY A 167 -11.24 -2.42 8.24
C GLY A 167 -11.32 -1.47 9.43
N TYR A 168 -10.53 -1.71 10.49
CA TYR A 168 -10.45 -0.80 11.64
C TYR A 168 -9.94 0.59 11.25
N LEU A 169 -8.93 0.66 10.37
CA LEU A 169 -8.42 1.93 9.84
C LEU A 169 -9.52 2.74 9.15
N TYR A 170 -10.32 2.10 8.29
CA TYR A 170 -11.40 2.77 7.59
C TYR A 170 -12.56 3.13 8.51
N LEU A 171 -12.87 2.29 9.50
CA LEU A 171 -13.88 2.58 10.51
C LEU A 171 -13.49 3.88 11.25
N LEU A 172 -12.23 4.01 11.68
CA LEU A 172 -11.71 5.24 12.28
C LEU A 172 -11.84 6.45 11.34
N PHE A 173 -11.53 6.30 10.04
CA PHE A 173 -11.71 7.38 9.08
C PHE A 173 -13.17 7.84 8.94
N THR A 174 -14.14 6.93 9.06
CA THR A 174 -15.55 7.30 9.00
C THR A 174 -16.06 7.93 10.29
N THR A 175 -15.52 7.52 11.45
CA THR A 175 -16.03 7.97 12.76
C THR A 175 -15.27 9.17 13.32
N PHE A 176 -14.04 9.47 12.86
CA PHE A 176 -13.27 10.62 13.33
C PHE A 176 -14.00 11.94 13.16
N ALA A 177 -14.63 12.16 12.02
CA ALA A 177 -15.37 13.40 11.80
C ALA A 177 -16.49 13.56 12.84
N VAL A 178 -17.32 12.53 12.99
CA VAL A 178 -18.43 12.51 13.96
C VAL A 178 -17.93 12.73 15.39
N VAL A 179 -16.91 11.98 15.82
CA VAL A 179 -16.40 12.07 17.20
C VAL A 179 -15.83 13.46 17.51
N PHE A 180 -15.01 14.03 16.63
CA PHE A 180 -14.39 15.34 16.90
C PHE A 180 -15.34 16.53 16.68
N GLU A 181 -16.33 16.40 15.79
CA GLU A 181 -17.37 17.41 15.63
C GLU A 181 -18.36 17.40 16.79
N GLU A 182 -18.86 16.21 17.20
CA GLU A 182 -19.89 16.11 18.23
C GLU A 182 -19.35 16.16 19.66
N SER A 183 -18.20 15.50 19.94
CA SER A 183 -17.68 15.42 21.32
C SER A 183 -16.73 16.56 21.68
N TYR A 184 -16.05 17.14 20.69
CA TYR A 184 -15.04 18.19 20.88
C TYR A 184 -15.41 19.52 20.23
N GLU A 185 -16.56 19.61 19.57
CA GLU A 185 -17.08 20.83 18.92
C GLU A 185 -16.09 21.44 17.89
N PHE A 186 -15.29 20.59 17.23
CA PHE A 186 -14.35 21.05 16.23
C PHE A 186 -15.06 21.48 14.95
N SER A 187 -14.55 22.55 14.31
CA SER A 187 -14.94 22.89 12.95
C SER A 187 -14.40 21.86 11.96
N ALA A 188 -15.07 21.68 10.81
CA ALA A 188 -14.67 20.73 9.78
C ALA A 188 -13.18 20.87 9.34
N GLY A 189 -12.62 22.09 9.38
CA GLY A 189 -11.20 22.32 9.11
C GLY A 189 -10.26 21.78 10.19
N LEU A 190 -10.64 21.89 11.48
CA LEU A 190 -9.86 21.37 12.60
C LEU A 190 -9.95 19.85 12.70
N VAL A 191 -11.06 19.25 12.29
CA VAL A 191 -11.23 17.79 12.20
C VAL A 191 -10.18 17.17 11.28
N VAL A 192 -9.89 17.78 10.14
CA VAL A 192 -8.85 17.27 9.22
C VAL A 192 -7.47 17.22 9.90
N LEU A 193 -7.20 18.10 10.86
CA LEU A 193 -5.94 18.15 11.59
C LEU A 193 -5.73 16.91 12.48
N THR A 194 -6.80 16.27 12.95
CA THR A 194 -6.70 15.07 13.80
C THR A 194 -6.22 13.85 13.01
N TYR A 195 -6.46 13.80 11.70
CA TYR A 195 -5.94 12.77 10.80
C TYR A 195 -4.41 12.82 10.67
N LEU A 196 -3.77 13.94 11.02
CA LEU A 196 -2.31 14.05 11.04
C LEU A 196 -1.68 13.06 12.02
N GLY A 197 -2.32 12.74 13.15
CA GLY A 197 -1.79 11.77 14.11
C GLY A 197 -1.56 10.41 13.46
N LEU A 198 -2.58 9.90 12.79
CA LEU A 198 -2.51 8.64 12.04
C LEU A 198 -1.51 8.72 10.88
N GLY A 199 -1.45 9.87 10.18
CA GLY A 199 -0.51 10.11 9.10
C GLY A 199 0.95 10.06 9.56
N VAL A 200 1.28 10.81 10.61
CA VAL A 200 2.62 10.83 11.23
C VAL A 200 2.97 9.45 11.77
N GLY A 201 2.05 8.78 12.45
CA GLY A 201 2.24 7.41 12.93
C GLY A 201 2.54 6.44 11.80
N SER A 202 1.83 6.56 10.68
CA SER A 202 2.09 5.76 9.48
C SER A 202 3.48 6.05 8.91
N MET A 203 3.92 7.30 8.84
CA MET A 203 5.27 7.63 8.36
C MET A 203 6.37 7.05 9.25
N VAL A 204 6.24 7.21 10.57
CA VAL A 204 7.17 6.65 11.55
C VAL A 204 7.18 5.12 11.45
N GLY A 205 6.01 4.49 11.42
CA GLY A 205 5.86 3.05 11.27
C GLY A 205 6.50 2.53 9.98
N LEU A 206 6.32 3.24 8.87
CA LEU A 206 6.89 2.86 7.58
C LEU A 206 8.42 2.90 7.57
N ALA A 207 9.00 3.97 8.13
CA ALA A 207 10.45 4.13 8.23
C ALA A 207 11.07 3.10 9.19
N VAL A 208 10.48 2.95 10.37
CA VAL A 208 10.96 2.03 11.41
C VAL A 208 10.78 0.57 10.98
N ALA A 209 9.60 0.18 10.49
CA ALA A 209 9.35 -1.18 10.03
C ALA A 209 10.22 -1.54 8.81
N GLY A 210 10.42 -0.61 7.87
CA GLY A 210 11.32 -0.81 6.73
C GLY A 210 12.76 -1.08 7.17
N TYR A 211 13.29 -0.20 8.03
CA TYR A 211 14.65 -0.34 8.56
C TYR A 211 14.82 -1.61 9.41
N LEU A 212 13.89 -1.87 10.32
CA LEU A 212 13.94 -3.05 11.19
C LEU A 212 13.74 -4.34 10.40
N SER A 213 12.92 -4.37 9.35
CA SER A 213 12.71 -5.56 8.51
C SER A 213 14.02 -6.00 7.85
N ASP A 214 14.74 -5.06 7.22
CA ASP A 214 16.01 -5.37 6.58
C ASP A 214 17.10 -5.77 7.61
N ARG A 215 17.13 -5.12 8.78
CA ARG A 215 18.06 -5.46 9.86
C ARG A 215 17.77 -6.84 10.46
N THR A 216 16.50 -7.15 10.71
CA THR A 216 16.06 -8.41 11.31
C THR A 216 16.29 -9.58 10.36
N MET A 217 16.03 -9.39 9.06
CA MET A 217 16.39 -10.38 8.06
C MET A 217 17.88 -10.68 8.02
N LYS A 218 18.73 -9.65 7.97
CA LYS A 218 20.19 -9.84 7.91
C LYS A 218 20.71 -10.54 9.16
N SER A 219 20.23 -10.14 10.35
CA SER A 219 20.61 -10.75 11.61
C SER A 219 20.15 -12.21 11.72
N SER A 220 18.91 -12.50 11.33
CA SER A 220 18.35 -13.85 11.40
C SER A 220 18.97 -14.79 10.36
N THR A 221 19.27 -14.29 9.16
CA THR A 221 19.99 -15.04 8.11
C THR A 221 21.41 -15.35 8.55
N ALA A 222 22.12 -14.38 9.17
CA ALA A 222 23.46 -14.61 9.70
C ALA A 222 23.46 -15.65 10.83
N ARG A 223 22.48 -15.59 11.75
CA ARG A 223 22.32 -16.59 12.83
C ARG A 223 21.98 -17.97 12.30
N ALA A 224 21.10 -18.07 11.32
CA ALA A 224 20.73 -19.35 10.71
C ALA A 224 21.87 -19.97 9.90
N ASN A 225 22.66 -19.15 9.20
CA ASN A 225 23.84 -19.63 8.48
C ASN A 225 24.98 -20.03 9.42
N ALA A 226 25.15 -19.33 10.55
CA ALA A 226 26.11 -19.72 11.59
C ALA A 226 25.70 -21.05 12.24
N ALA A 227 24.42 -21.22 12.59
CA ALA A 227 23.91 -22.47 13.15
C ALA A 227 23.99 -23.64 12.14
N ALA A 228 23.74 -23.38 10.85
CA ALA A 228 23.90 -24.39 9.80
C ALA A 228 25.37 -24.77 9.59
N ALA A 229 26.30 -23.81 9.67
CA ALA A 229 27.73 -24.07 9.60
C ALA A 229 28.24 -24.90 10.79
N GLU A 230 27.75 -24.63 12.01
CA GLU A 230 28.03 -25.44 13.20
C GLU A 230 27.45 -26.85 13.11
N ALA A 231 26.29 -27.02 12.46
CA ALA A 231 25.62 -28.30 12.25
C ALA A 231 26.07 -29.06 10.99
N GLY A 232 27.03 -28.53 10.21
CA GLY A 232 27.48 -29.12 8.94
C GLY A 232 26.40 -29.20 7.84
N GLN A 233 25.33 -28.40 7.96
CA GLN A 233 24.23 -28.34 7.01
C GLN A 233 24.41 -27.19 6.01
N GLU A 234 23.89 -27.35 4.80
CA GLU A 234 23.91 -26.28 3.81
C GLU A 234 23.19 -25.02 4.33
N SER A 235 23.75 -23.86 4.03
CA SER A 235 23.17 -22.57 4.41
C SER A 235 21.74 -22.48 3.88
N SER A 236 20.78 -22.37 4.79
CA SER A 236 19.36 -22.32 4.42
C SER A 236 18.93 -21.04 3.70
N GLY A 237 19.84 -20.07 3.52
CA GLY A 237 19.61 -18.83 2.78
C GLY A 237 18.64 -17.86 3.47
N MET A 238 18.21 -16.83 2.75
CA MET A 238 17.22 -15.85 3.24
C MET A 238 15.82 -16.45 3.21
N LYS A 239 15.31 -16.85 4.38
CA LYS A 239 13.95 -17.34 4.54
C LYS A 239 12.93 -16.21 4.72
N PRO A 240 11.75 -16.26 4.07
CA PRO A 240 10.69 -15.26 4.23
C PRO A 240 10.22 -15.10 5.69
N GLU A 241 10.24 -16.17 6.48
CA GLU A 241 9.74 -16.23 7.86
C GLU A 241 10.53 -15.30 8.80
N TYR A 242 11.78 -14.97 8.47
CA TYR A 242 12.59 -14.06 9.28
C TYR A 242 12.04 -12.63 9.34
N ARG A 243 11.03 -12.28 8.53
CA ARG A 243 10.31 -11.01 8.61
C ARG A 243 9.14 -11.03 9.60
N LEU A 244 8.60 -12.21 9.93
CA LEU A 244 7.40 -12.35 10.76
C LEU A 244 7.56 -11.92 12.23
N PRO A 245 8.73 -12.00 12.89
CA PRO A 245 8.87 -11.54 14.27
C PRO A 245 8.52 -10.06 14.49
N LEU A 246 8.67 -9.22 13.46
CA LEU A 246 8.28 -7.80 13.51
C LEU A 246 6.77 -7.59 13.45
N LEU A 247 6.00 -8.60 13.03
CA LEU A 247 4.54 -8.55 13.06
C LEU A 247 4.01 -8.51 14.50
N VAL A 248 4.69 -9.19 15.42
CA VAL A 248 4.28 -9.30 16.84
C VAL A 248 4.12 -7.93 17.50
N PRO A 249 5.14 -7.04 17.55
CA PRO A 249 4.95 -5.71 18.14
C PRO A 249 3.90 -4.88 17.40
N GLY A 250 3.83 -4.97 16.07
CA GLY A 250 2.80 -4.29 15.28
C GLY A 250 1.37 -4.73 15.65
N SER A 251 1.18 -6.02 15.93
CA SER A 251 -0.10 -6.60 16.30
C SER A 251 -0.62 -6.15 17.67
N PHE A 252 0.27 -5.80 18.61
CA PHE A 252 -0.12 -5.27 19.92
C PHE A 252 -0.35 -3.75 19.92
N LEU A 253 0.35 -3.01 19.06
CA LEU A 253 0.21 -1.55 18.97
C LEU A 253 -1.19 -1.12 18.50
N ILE A 254 -1.81 -1.87 17.59
CA ILE A 254 -3.15 -1.57 17.06
C ILE A 254 -4.24 -1.64 18.15
N PRO A 255 -4.45 -2.75 18.87
CA PRO A 255 -5.47 -2.82 19.91
C PRO A 255 -5.16 -1.86 21.07
N MET A 256 -3.89 -1.67 21.43
CA MET A 256 -3.50 -0.68 22.45
C MET A 256 -3.89 0.74 22.03
N GLY A 257 -3.62 1.13 20.78
CA GLY A 257 -4.01 2.43 20.24
C GLY A 257 -5.53 2.61 20.16
N LEU A 258 -6.28 1.57 19.76
CA LEU A 258 -7.74 1.58 19.71
C LEU A 258 -8.36 1.72 21.11
N LEU A 259 -7.85 0.98 22.10
CA LEU A 259 -8.33 1.07 23.49
C LEU A 259 -8.05 2.45 24.09
N LEU A 260 -6.84 2.98 23.88
CA LEU A 260 -6.50 4.34 24.32
C LEU A 260 -7.36 5.39 23.64
N TYR A 261 -7.61 5.24 22.33
CA TYR A 261 -8.51 6.13 21.59
C TYR A 261 -9.93 6.10 22.17
N GLY A 262 -10.54 4.91 22.30
CA GLY A 262 -11.90 4.77 22.83
C GLY A 262 -12.04 5.33 24.25
N TRP A 263 -11.10 5.01 25.14
CA TRP A 263 -11.11 5.50 26.51
C TRP A 263 -10.93 7.02 26.58
N THR A 264 -10.03 7.59 25.79
CA THR A 264 -9.77 9.04 25.85
C THR A 264 -10.93 9.86 25.28
N VAL A 265 -11.65 9.33 24.29
CA VAL A 265 -12.88 9.91 23.76
C VAL A 265 -14.02 9.84 24.78
N GLU A 266 -14.25 8.68 25.40
CA GLU A 266 -15.33 8.49 26.39
C GLU A 266 -15.20 9.45 27.58
N TYR A 267 -13.99 9.60 28.12
CA TYR A 267 -13.72 10.51 29.24
C TYR A 267 -13.51 11.97 28.81
N LYS A 268 -13.74 12.30 27.53
CA LYS A 268 -13.57 13.65 26.95
C LYS A 268 -12.24 14.30 27.31
N VAL A 269 -11.17 13.49 27.31
CA VAL A 269 -9.81 13.96 27.61
C VAL A 269 -9.36 14.93 26.51
N HIS A 270 -8.49 15.89 26.83
CA HIS A 270 -7.98 16.87 25.87
C HIS A 270 -7.62 16.24 24.51
N TRP A 271 -8.16 16.80 23.41
CA TRP A 271 -8.14 16.27 22.03
C TRP A 271 -6.79 15.77 21.51
N ILE A 272 -5.68 16.25 22.08
CA ILE A 272 -4.34 15.81 21.74
C ILE A 272 -4.08 14.35 22.10
N VAL A 273 -4.68 13.85 23.18
CA VAL A 273 -4.50 12.49 23.67
C VAL A 273 -5.15 11.44 22.76
N PRO A 274 -6.43 11.59 22.34
CA PRO A 274 -6.99 10.70 21.31
C PRO A 274 -6.21 10.82 20.01
N THR A 275 -5.80 12.03 19.59
CA THR A 275 -4.96 12.22 18.39
C THR A 275 -3.64 11.45 18.47
N LEU A 276 -2.92 11.50 19.60
CA LEU A 276 -1.68 10.74 19.80
C LEU A 276 -1.92 9.22 19.84
N SER A 277 -3.07 8.77 20.31
CA SER A 277 -3.44 7.35 20.29
C SER A 277 -3.56 6.83 18.85
N THR A 278 -4.04 7.66 17.92
CA THR A 278 -4.11 7.31 16.49
C THR A 278 -2.72 7.15 15.85
N THR A 279 -1.69 7.82 16.37
CA THR A 279 -0.30 7.64 15.95
C THR A 279 0.16 6.19 16.20
N LEU A 280 -0.19 5.61 17.35
CA LEU A 280 0.13 4.21 17.67
C LEU A 280 -0.54 3.23 16.71
N ILE A 281 -1.81 3.50 16.36
CA ILE A 281 -2.57 2.73 15.37
C ILE A 281 -1.88 2.80 14.00
N GLY A 282 -1.47 4.00 13.57
CA GLY A 282 -0.76 4.22 12.32
C GLY A 282 0.58 3.46 12.25
N VAL A 283 1.35 3.49 13.34
CA VAL A 283 2.61 2.72 13.45
C VAL A 283 2.33 1.22 13.31
N GLY A 284 1.41 0.68 14.12
CA GLY A 284 1.08 -0.75 14.09
C GLY A 284 0.57 -1.22 12.73
N ASN A 285 -0.29 -0.43 12.09
CA ASN A 285 -0.80 -0.71 10.76
C ASN A 285 0.31 -0.83 9.70
N MET A 286 1.32 0.05 9.74
CA MET A 286 2.44 0.00 8.80
C MET A 286 3.39 -1.17 9.05
N PHE A 287 3.60 -1.55 10.32
CA PHE A 287 4.34 -2.77 10.65
C PHE A 287 3.67 -4.01 10.04
N VAL A 288 2.35 -4.15 10.22
CA VAL A 288 1.57 -5.25 9.64
C VAL A 288 1.68 -5.24 8.11
N PHE A 289 1.48 -4.08 7.49
CA PHE A 289 1.45 -3.96 6.05
C PHE A 289 2.79 -4.28 5.40
N ILE A 290 3.90 -3.75 5.92
CA ILE A 290 5.26 -4.01 5.41
C ILE A 290 5.64 -5.48 5.61
N CYS A 291 5.45 -6.02 6.82
CA CYS A 291 5.91 -7.38 7.13
C CYS A 291 5.21 -8.41 6.26
N ILE A 292 3.89 -8.31 6.11
CA ILE A 292 3.11 -9.25 5.31
C ILE A 292 3.38 -9.07 3.81
N SER A 293 3.48 -7.82 3.32
CA SER A 293 3.77 -7.59 1.90
C SER A 293 5.12 -8.17 1.50
N LEU A 294 6.16 -7.94 2.31
CA LEU A 294 7.49 -8.48 2.05
C LEU A 294 7.55 -10.00 2.23
N TYR A 295 6.84 -10.55 3.22
CA TYR A 295 6.71 -12.01 3.40
C TYR A 295 6.07 -12.68 2.18
N LEU A 296 4.99 -12.11 1.62
CA LEU A 296 4.35 -12.64 0.41
C LEU A 296 5.25 -12.55 -0.83
N ILE A 297 6.02 -11.45 -0.97
CA ILE A 297 6.99 -11.30 -2.06
C ILE A 297 8.04 -12.40 -1.99
N ASP A 298 8.62 -12.59 -0.81
CA ASP A 298 9.72 -13.51 -0.61
C ASP A 298 9.25 -14.98 -0.65
N SER A 299 8.01 -15.28 -0.22
CA SER A 299 7.45 -16.64 -0.25
C SER A 299 7.06 -17.10 -1.64
N PHE A 300 6.49 -16.20 -2.46
CA PHE A 300 5.95 -16.57 -3.77
C PHE A 300 6.84 -16.21 -4.96
N THR A 301 7.93 -15.43 -4.76
CA THR A 301 8.95 -15.03 -5.76
C THR A 301 8.40 -14.79 -7.18
N ILE A 302 8.30 -15.83 -8.00
CA ILE A 302 7.75 -15.83 -9.37
C ILE A 302 6.27 -15.35 -9.42
N TYR A 303 5.49 -15.68 -8.39
CA TYR A 303 4.06 -15.34 -8.27
C TYR A 303 3.79 -14.25 -7.22
N SER A 304 4.82 -13.53 -6.77
CA SER A 304 4.72 -12.44 -5.78
C SER A 304 3.65 -11.39 -6.15
N ALA A 305 3.61 -10.97 -7.41
CA ALA A 305 2.61 -10.00 -7.89
C ALA A 305 1.17 -10.52 -7.73
N SER A 306 0.92 -11.81 -8.00
CA SER A 306 -0.42 -12.41 -7.83
C SER A 306 -0.80 -12.55 -6.36
N ALA A 307 0.16 -12.84 -5.48
CA ALA A 307 -0.06 -12.89 -4.03
C ALA A 307 -0.37 -11.50 -3.44
N LEU A 308 0.35 -10.44 -3.85
CA LEU A 308 0.00 -9.06 -3.46
C LEU A 308 -1.38 -8.64 -3.98
N ALA A 309 -1.70 -8.98 -5.22
CA ALA A 309 -3.00 -8.68 -5.80
C ALA A 309 -4.13 -9.36 -5.01
N ALA A 310 -3.97 -10.64 -4.66
CA ALA A 310 -4.89 -11.39 -3.82
C ALA A 310 -5.12 -10.68 -2.47
N ASN A 311 -4.04 -10.33 -1.77
CA ASN A 311 -4.11 -9.61 -0.50
C ASN A 311 -4.82 -8.25 -0.65
N THR A 312 -4.52 -7.52 -1.73
CA THR A 312 -5.12 -6.21 -2.01
C THR A 312 -6.61 -6.31 -2.28
N ILE A 313 -7.06 -7.29 -3.08
CA ILE A 313 -8.49 -7.51 -3.37
C ILE A 313 -9.25 -7.77 -2.07
N PHE A 314 -8.79 -8.73 -1.27
CA PHE A 314 -9.45 -9.09 -0.02
C PHE A 314 -9.53 -7.91 0.95
N ARG A 315 -8.40 -7.20 1.12
CA ARG A 315 -8.32 -6.00 1.95
C ARG A 315 -9.27 -4.91 1.47
N SER A 316 -9.36 -4.66 0.17
CA SER A 316 -10.26 -3.64 -0.40
C SER A 316 -11.72 -3.99 -0.19
N VAL A 317 -12.10 -5.27 -0.30
CA VAL A 317 -13.47 -5.73 0.02
C VAL A 317 -13.78 -5.48 1.49
N MET A 318 -12.90 -5.88 2.41
CA MET A 318 -13.09 -5.65 3.84
C MET A 318 -13.15 -4.16 4.20
N GLY A 319 -12.27 -3.34 3.62
CA GLY A 319 -12.26 -1.88 3.81
C GLY A 319 -13.48 -1.18 3.20
N GLY A 320 -14.16 -1.80 2.24
CA GLY A 320 -15.44 -1.30 1.71
C GLY A 320 -16.65 -1.73 2.54
N VAL A 321 -16.65 -2.97 3.05
CA VAL A 321 -17.79 -3.56 3.77
C VAL A 321 -17.85 -3.14 5.24
N LEU A 322 -16.71 -3.13 5.96
CA LEU A 322 -16.71 -2.80 7.40
C LEU A 322 -17.25 -1.40 7.73
N PRO A 323 -16.90 -0.34 6.97
CA PRO A 323 -17.41 1.00 7.28
C PRO A 323 -18.92 1.14 7.12
N LEU A 324 -19.56 0.33 6.27
CA LEU A 324 -21.02 0.29 6.15
C LEU A 324 -21.69 -0.20 7.43
N ALA A 325 -20.99 -1.01 8.22
CA ALA A 325 -21.43 -1.44 9.54
C ALA A 325 -20.99 -0.48 10.67
N GLY A 326 -20.22 0.56 10.37
CA GLY A 326 -19.64 1.46 11.37
C GLY A 326 -20.64 2.48 11.95
N GLN A 327 -21.50 3.06 11.11
CA GLN A 327 -22.46 4.08 11.58
C GLN A 327 -23.48 3.59 12.62
N PRO A 328 -23.97 2.33 12.59
CA PRO A 328 -24.86 1.82 13.65
C PRO A 328 -24.18 1.44 14.97
N ILE A 329 -22.83 1.41 15.01
CA ILE A 329 -22.06 0.92 16.17
C ILE A 329 -21.64 2.07 17.11
N TYR A 330 -21.65 3.31 16.62
CA TYR A 330 -21.44 4.54 17.40
C TYR A 330 -22.77 5.27 17.58
#